data_AF-A0A1M2Z8A8-F1
#
_entry.id   AF-A0A1M2Z8A8-F1
#
_cell.length_a   1.000
_cell.length_b   1.000
_cell.length_c   1.000
_cell.angle_alpha   90.00
_cell.angle_beta   90.00
_cell.angle_gamma   90.00
#
_symmetry.space_group_name_H-M   'P 1'
#
loop_
_entity.id
_entity.type
_entity.pdbx_description
1 polymer ?
#
loop_
_entity_poly.entity_id
_entity_poly.type
_entity_poly.pdbx_seq_one_letter_code
_entity_poly.pdbx_strand_id
1 'polypeptide(L)'
;MNPILGSEQGGIRPVVIVQNDTGNKFSPTTIVAALKSITKKHSLPTHVTVECDFLGKESIVLHEQIRTIDRSRLTDYSVNSMAKP
;
A
#
# COMPACT_ATOMS: atom_id res chain seq x y z
N MET A 1 6.58 7.28 -4.80
CA MET A 1 7.66 6.27 -4.63
C MET A 1 8.57 6.19 -5.85
N ASN A 2 9.22 7.30 -6.19
CA ASN A 2 10.22 7.38 -7.26
C ASN A 2 11.59 7.72 -6.66
N PRO A 3 12.71 7.34 -7.31
CA PRO A 3 12.79 6.57 -8.57
C PRO A 3 12.40 5.10 -8.42
N ILE A 4 12.25 4.39 -9.56
CA ILE A 4 11.99 2.95 -9.64
C ILE A 4 12.94 2.27 -10.63
N LEU A 5 13.16 0.97 -10.45
CA LEU A 5 13.83 0.12 -11.44
C LEU A 5 12.89 -1.01 -11.89
N GLY A 6 12.87 -1.30 -13.19
CA GLY A 6 12.12 -2.43 -13.75
C GLY A 6 10.61 -2.36 -13.44
N SER A 7 10.09 -3.39 -12.76
CA SER A 7 8.66 -3.58 -12.49
C SER A 7 8.21 -3.12 -11.10
N GLU A 8 9.04 -2.34 -10.39
CA GLU A 8 8.64 -1.70 -9.14
C GLU A 8 7.47 -0.72 -9.34
N GLN A 9 6.51 -0.70 -8.41
CA GLN A 9 5.38 0.24 -8.51
C GLN A 9 5.79 1.69 -8.22
N GLY A 10 5.94 2.51 -9.23
CA GLY A 10 6.28 3.93 -9.07
C GLY A 10 5.09 4.88 -8.82
N GLY A 11 5.42 6.17 -8.77
CA GLY A 11 4.47 7.28 -8.77
C GLY A 11 3.91 7.67 -7.40
N ILE A 12 2.97 8.62 -7.41
CA ILE A 12 2.09 8.95 -6.28
C ILE A 12 0.91 7.99 -6.37
N ARG A 13 0.70 7.19 -5.32
CA ARG A 13 -0.38 6.20 -5.28
C ARG A 13 -0.79 5.90 -3.85
N PRO A 14 -2.03 5.43 -3.64
CA PRO A 14 -2.42 4.87 -2.36
C PRO A 14 -1.54 3.67 -1.98
N VAL A 15 -1.27 3.54 -0.69
CA VAL A 15 -0.51 2.43 -0.10
C VAL A 15 -1.17 1.97 1.21
N VAL A 16 -0.98 0.72 1.59
CA VAL A 16 -1.34 0.22 2.94
C VAL A 16 -0.08 0.16 3.79
N ILE A 17 -0.12 0.70 5.01
CA ILE A 17 0.95 0.53 5.99
C ILE A 17 0.86 -0.87 6.58
N VAL A 18 1.93 -1.65 6.46
CA VAL A 18 2.03 -3.03 6.95
C VAL A 18 3.08 -3.20 8.05
N GLN A 19 3.80 -2.12 8.40
CA GLN A 19 4.73 -2.11 9.53
C GLN A 19 3.97 -2.20 10.86
N ASN A 20 4.59 -2.88 11.84
CA ASN A 20 4.08 -2.96 13.20
C ASN A 20 4.02 -1.59 13.90
N ASP A 21 3.16 -1.48 14.92
CA ASP A 21 2.88 -0.22 15.62
C ASP A 21 4.10 0.36 16.35
N THR A 22 4.95 -0.48 16.95
CA THR A 22 6.19 -0.04 17.59
C THR A 22 7.10 0.64 16.56
N GLY A 23 7.27 0.03 15.39
CA GLY A 23 8.01 0.62 14.27
C GLY A 23 7.39 1.94 13.82
N ASN A 24 6.07 1.98 13.61
CA ASN A 24 5.36 3.19 13.20
C ASN A 24 5.42 4.31 14.25
N LYS A 25 5.63 3.97 15.53
CA LYS A 25 5.75 4.95 16.61
C LYS A 25 7.13 5.59 16.67
N PHE A 26 8.19 4.80 16.51
CA PHE A 26 9.55 5.25 16.81
C PHE A 26 10.46 5.42 15.58
N SER A 27 10.13 4.80 14.44
CA SER A 27 10.96 4.85 13.24
C SER A 27 10.66 6.10 12.38
N PRO A 28 11.69 6.71 11.75
CA PRO A 28 11.48 7.70 10.69
C PRO A 28 10.94 7.06 9.39
N THR A 29 10.99 5.73 9.26
CA THR A 29 10.51 4.98 8.11
C THR A 29 9.29 4.12 8.45
N THR A 30 8.53 3.74 7.42
CA THR A 30 7.46 2.75 7.52
C THR A 30 7.50 1.78 6.34
N ILE A 31 6.89 0.61 6.50
CA ILE A 31 6.77 -0.42 5.46
C ILE A 31 5.38 -0.34 4.86
N VAL A 32 5.32 -0.24 3.53
CA VAL A 32 4.07 -0.11 2.79
C VAL A 32 3.94 -1.13 1.69
N ALA A 33 2.71 -1.55 1.39
CA ALA A 33 2.34 -2.31 0.20
C ALA A 33 1.56 -1.43 -0.78
N ALA A 34 1.90 -1.49 -2.07
CA ALA A 34 1.23 -0.69 -3.10
C ALA A 34 -0.20 -1.17 -3.38
N LEU A 35 -1.15 -0.24 -3.56
CA LEU A 35 -2.47 -0.58 -4.12
C LEU A 35 -2.52 -0.32 -5.62
N LYS A 36 -3.29 -1.12 -6.34
CA LYS A 36 -3.66 -0.89 -7.75
C LYS A 36 -5.17 -1.06 -7.90
N SER A 37 -5.80 -0.16 -8.65
CA SER A 37 -7.21 -0.31 -9.01
C SER A 37 -7.44 -1.51 -9.92
N ILE A 38 -8.53 -2.23 -9.70
CA ILE A 38 -8.87 -3.40 -10.52
C ILE A 38 -9.30 -2.94 -11.91
N THR A 39 -8.59 -3.43 -12.93
CA THR A 39 -9.00 -3.27 -14.34
C THR A 39 -9.22 -4.62 -15.03
N LYS A 40 -8.58 -5.69 -14.53
CA LYS A 40 -8.75 -7.09 -14.96
C LYS A 40 -8.55 -8.01 -13.77
N LYS A 41 -9.35 -9.08 -13.68
CA LYS A 41 -9.27 -10.08 -12.60
C LYS A 41 -8.15 -11.09 -12.87
N HIS A 42 -6.89 -10.65 -12.73
CA HIS A 42 -5.77 -11.57 -12.53
C HIS A 42 -5.46 -11.61 -11.03
N SER A 43 -5.70 -12.76 -10.40
CA SER A 43 -5.46 -12.98 -8.98
C SER A 43 -4.16 -13.77 -8.81
N LEU A 44 -3.26 -13.23 -8.00
CA LEU A 44 -2.09 -13.93 -7.48
C LEU A 44 -2.31 -14.21 -5.99
N PRO A 45 -1.65 -15.20 -5.39
CA PRO A 45 -1.72 -15.44 -3.94
C PRO A 45 -1.29 -14.24 -3.08
N THR A 46 -0.55 -13.28 -3.65
CA THR A 46 -0.11 -12.03 -3.01
C THR A 46 -1.14 -10.90 -3.10
N HIS A 47 -2.21 -11.09 -3.87
CA HIS A 47 -3.26 -10.10 -4.08
C HIS A 47 -4.33 -10.19 -3.01
N VAL A 48 -4.61 -9.07 -2.34
CA VAL A 48 -5.76 -8.94 -1.43
C VAL A 48 -6.67 -7.84 -1.97
N THR A 49 -7.89 -8.20 -2.31
CA THR A 49 -8.91 -7.23 -2.74
C THR A 49 -9.35 -6.39 -1.55
N VAL A 50 -9.46 -5.09 -1.75
CA VAL A 50 -9.93 -4.11 -0.78
C VAL A 50 -10.93 -3.17 -1.40
N GLU A 51 -11.96 -2.86 -0.63
CA GLU A 51 -12.98 -1.88 -0.96
C GLU A 51 -13.07 -0.89 0.20
N CYS A 52 -12.83 0.38 -0.11
CA CYS A 52 -12.89 1.49 0.84
C CYS A 52 -13.46 2.71 0.14
N ASP A 53 -14.32 3.46 0.84
CA ASP A 53 -15.01 4.64 0.29
C ASP A 53 -14.05 5.66 -0.35
N PHE A 54 -12.88 5.87 0.28
CA PHE A 54 -11.88 6.85 -0.19
C PHE A 54 -11.10 6.41 -1.45
N LEU A 55 -11.15 5.13 -1.83
CA LEU A 55 -10.46 4.65 -3.04
C LEU A 55 -11.28 4.92 -4.32
N GLY A 56 -12.58 5.20 -4.19
CA GLY A 56 -13.51 5.45 -5.29
C GLY A 56 -13.79 4.24 -6.20
N LYS A 57 -13.06 3.14 -6.03
CA LYS A 57 -13.20 1.88 -6.77
C LYS A 57 -12.51 0.73 -6.05
N GLU A 58 -13.00 -0.47 -6.31
CA GLU A 58 -12.37 -1.72 -5.88
C GLU A 58 -10.89 -1.75 -6.30
N SER A 59 -10.03 -2.08 -5.35
CA SER A 59 -8.57 -2.08 -5.53
C SER A 59 -7.97 -3.36 -4.97
N ILE A 60 -6.73 -3.64 -5.35
CA ILE A 60 -5.95 -4.78 -4.87
C ILE A 60 -4.68 -4.28 -4.21
N VAL A 61 -4.40 -4.78 -3.01
CA VAL A 61 -3.09 -4.67 -2.36
C VAL A 61 -2.15 -5.69 -2.99
N LEU A 62 -1.01 -5.22 -3.46
CA LEU A 62 0.02 -6.01 -4.12
C LEU A 62 1.13 -6.35 -3.12
N HIS A 63 1.05 -7.48 -2.42
CA HIS A 63 2.07 -7.85 -1.42
C HIS A 63 3.43 -8.22 -2.03
N GLU A 64 3.51 -8.42 -3.34
CA GLU A 64 4.77 -8.52 -4.07
C GLU A 64 5.42 -7.16 -4.35
N GLN A 65 4.76 -6.05 -4.01
CA GLN A 65 5.20 -4.66 -4.23
C GLN A 65 5.31 -3.90 -2.91
N ILE A 66 6.07 -4.47 -1.96
CA ILE A 66 6.33 -3.89 -0.64
C ILE A 66 7.62 -3.08 -0.65
N ARG A 67 7.63 -1.92 0.04
CA ARG A 67 8.85 -1.15 0.30
C ARG A 67 8.86 -0.48 1.66
N THR A 68 10.06 -0.35 2.23
CA THR A 68 10.33 0.59 3.31
C THR A 68 10.53 1.98 2.73
N ILE A 69 9.77 2.96 3.22
CA ILE A 69 9.84 4.35 2.77
C ILE A 69 10.00 5.30 3.96
N ASP A 70 10.64 6.44 3.72
CA ASP A 70 10.64 7.54 4.67
C ASP A 70 9.22 8.11 4.83
N ARG A 71 8.83 8.48 6.06
CA ARG A 71 7.48 8.99 6.35
C ARG A 71 7.17 10.31 5.63
N SER A 72 8.17 11.10 5.26
CA SER A 72 8.00 12.31 4.44
C SER A 72 7.40 12.03 3.06
N ARG A 73 7.42 10.78 2.59
CA ARG A 73 6.83 10.37 1.31
C ARG A 73 5.31 10.14 1.38
N LEU A 74 4.72 10.17 2.58
CA LEU A 74 3.28 10.08 2.79
C LEU A 74 2.67 11.48 2.84
N THR A 75 1.67 11.75 2.00
CA THR A 75 1.05 13.08 1.89
C THR A 75 -0.29 13.19 2.60
N ASP A 76 -1.16 12.20 2.44
CA ASP A 76 -2.51 12.15 3.02
C ASP A 76 -2.72 10.85 3.79
N TYR A 77 -3.48 10.92 4.88
CA TYR A 77 -3.77 9.77 5.74
C TYR A 77 -5.28 9.54 5.83
N SER A 78 -5.70 8.31 5.59
CA SER A 78 -7.04 7.82 5.95
C SER A 78 -6.86 6.62 6.87
N VAL A 79 -7.41 6.70 8.08
CA VAL A 79 -7.26 5.64 9.08
C VAL A 79 -8.46 4.71 8.97
N ASN A 80 -8.27 3.58 8.28
CA ASN A 80 -9.22 2.46 8.29
C ASN A 80 -8.48 1.17 8.63
N SER A 81 -9.05 0.38 9.54
CA SER A 81 -8.55 -0.96 9.84
C SER A 81 -9.11 -1.96 8.83
N MET A 82 -8.26 -2.77 8.21
CA MET A 82 -8.74 -3.96 7.51
C MET A 82 -9.28 -4.93 8.57
N ALA A 83 -10.42 -5.58 8.27
CA ALA A 83 -10.95 -6.61 9.14
C ALA A 83 -9.90 -7.72 9.32
N LYS A 84 -9.73 -8.19 10.56
CA LYS A 84 -8.91 -9.37 10.82
C LYS A 84 -9.61 -10.58 10.18
N PRO A 85 -8.87 -11.48 9.52
CA PRO A 85 -9.43 -12.70 8.95
C PRO A 85 -10.08 -13.59 10.01
#